data_AF-A0A2U1V5A3-F1
#
_entry.id   AF-A0A2U1V5A3-F1
#
_cell.length_a   1.000
_cell.length_b   1.000
_cell.length_c   1.000
_cell.angle_alpha   90.00
_cell.angle_beta   90.00
_cell.angle_gamma   90.00
#
_symmetry.space_group_name_H-M   'P 1'
#
loop_
_entity.id
_entity.type
_entity.pdbx_description
1 polymer ?
#
loop_
_entity_poly.entity_id
_entity_poly.type
_entity_poly.pdbx_seq_one_letter_code
_entity_poly.pdbx_strand_id
1 'polypeptide(L)'
;MPRSPAADLAPLVKLLQAGVPPERAAAELSRVLAIWAAELKDDDEQFQERLSGLAEQMTMGIEEMHEGIAEASDKGKPTLRRILATHEAVLEGIRKAQGAA
;
A
#
# COMPACT_ATOMS: atom_id res chain seq x y z
N MET A 1 -8.76 -22.30 9.16
CA MET A 1 -8.85 -20.95 9.75
C MET A 1 -8.89 -19.96 8.59
N PRO A 2 -9.76 -18.92 8.63
CA PRO A 2 -9.70 -17.84 7.65
C PRO A 2 -8.31 -17.18 7.70
N ARG A 3 -7.80 -16.72 6.55
CA ARG A 3 -6.50 -16.05 6.53
C ARG A 3 -6.66 -14.68 7.20
N SER A 4 -5.66 -14.27 7.96
CA SER A 4 -5.68 -12.94 8.59
C SER A 4 -5.24 -11.90 7.56
N PRO A 5 -6.03 -10.82 7.33
CA PRO A 5 -5.64 -9.75 6.41
C PRO A 5 -4.27 -9.14 6.76
N ALA A 6 -3.94 -9.05 8.05
CA ALA A 6 -2.63 -8.58 8.52
C ALA A 6 -1.48 -9.52 8.11
N ALA A 7 -1.72 -10.83 8.08
CA ALA A 7 -0.73 -11.81 7.64
C ALA A 7 -0.49 -11.72 6.13
N ASP A 8 -1.54 -11.46 5.35
CA ASP A 8 -1.42 -11.27 3.90
C ASP A 8 -0.65 -9.99 3.55
N LEU A 9 -0.83 -8.91 4.33
CA LEU A 9 -0.14 -7.63 4.15
C LEU A 9 1.30 -7.60 4.67
N ALA A 10 1.69 -8.51 5.56
CA ALA A 10 3.01 -8.48 6.19
C ALA A 10 4.19 -8.40 5.20
N PRO A 11 4.20 -9.12 4.06
CA PRO A 11 5.25 -8.96 3.05
C PRO A 11 5.24 -7.57 2.39
N LEU A 12 4.06 -7.03 2.07
CA LEU A 12 3.92 -5.68 1.48
C LEU A 12 4.46 -4.60 2.42
N VAL A 13 4.12 -4.67 3.71
CA VAL A 13 4.62 -3.74 4.73
C VAL A 13 6.15 -3.75 4.81
N LYS A 14 6.78 -4.92 4.74
CA LYS A 14 8.26 -5.03 4.72
C LYS A 14 8.88 -4.36 3.49
N LEU A 15 8.23 -4.46 2.33
CA LEU A 15 8.70 -3.82 1.10
C LEU A 15 8.60 -2.29 1.19
N LEU A 16 7.48 -1.79 1.71
CA LEU A 16 7.25 -0.36 1.95
C LEU A 16 8.31 0.24 2.88
N GLN A 17 8.59 -0.42 4.00
CA GLN A 17 9.62 0.02 4.96
C GLN A 17 11.05 0.00 4.38
N ALA A 18 11.33 -0.94 3.47
CA ALA A 18 12.63 -1.06 2.84
C ALA A 18 12.87 -0.03 1.71
N GLY A 19 11.84 0.69 1.26
CA GLY A 19 11.93 1.63 0.14
C GLY A 19 12.37 0.94 -1.15
N VAL A 20 11.83 -0.27 -1.40
CA VAL A 20 12.10 -1.02 -2.63
C VAL A 20 11.55 -0.27 -3.86
N PRO A 21 12.01 -0.60 -5.09
CA PRO A 21 11.42 -0.05 -6.29
C PRO A 21 9.88 -0.20 -6.31
N PRO A 22 9.12 0.83 -6.72
CA PRO A 22 7.66 0.84 -6.68
C PRO A 22 7.01 -0.38 -7.34
N GLU A 23 7.59 -0.88 -8.43
CA GLU A 23 7.09 -2.03 -9.19
C GLU A 23 7.06 -3.30 -8.35
N ARG A 24 8.02 -3.46 -7.42
CA ARG A 24 8.08 -4.62 -6.54
C ARG A 24 6.99 -4.59 -5.49
N ALA A 25 6.68 -3.40 -4.95
CA ALA A 25 5.58 -3.23 -4.00
C ALA A 25 4.22 -3.39 -4.69
N ALA A 26 4.05 -2.87 -5.91
CA ALA A 26 2.85 -3.04 -6.71
C ALA A 26 2.58 -4.52 -7.10
N ALA A 27 3.63 -5.28 -7.42
CA ALA A 27 3.51 -6.72 -7.66
C ALA A 27 3.04 -7.47 -6.41
N GLU A 28 3.58 -7.11 -5.23
CA GLU A 28 3.16 -7.71 -3.97
C GLU A 28 1.73 -7.33 -3.60
N LEU A 29 1.33 -6.08 -3.81
CA LEU A 29 -0.06 -5.65 -3.67
C LEU A 29 -0.98 -6.48 -4.58
N SER A 30 -0.60 -6.69 -5.84
CA SER A 30 -1.38 -7.50 -6.80
C SER A 30 -1.59 -8.93 -6.29
N ARG A 31 -0.58 -9.53 -5.63
CA ARG A 31 -0.70 -10.84 -4.99
C ARG A 31 -1.71 -10.81 -3.83
N VAL A 32 -1.65 -9.79 -2.97
CA VAL A 32 -2.59 -9.62 -1.86
C VAL A 32 -4.02 -9.47 -2.37
N LEU A 33 -4.22 -8.61 -3.39
CA LEU A 33 -5.52 -8.39 -4.01
C LEU A 33 -6.09 -9.69 -4.61
N ALA A 34 -5.27 -10.50 -5.28
CA ALA A 34 -5.71 -11.79 -5.81
C ALA A 34 -6.14 -12.78 -4.71
N ILE A 35 -5.47 -12.75 -3.54
CA ILE A 35 -5.85 -13.57 -2.39
C ILE A 35 -7.20 -13.10 -1.83
N TRP A 36 -7.35 -11.80 -1.59
CA TRP A 36 -8.58 -11.25 -1.05
C TRP A 36 -9.76 -11.40 -2.00
N ALA A 37 -9.57 -11.17 -3.30
CA ALA A 37 -10.62 -11.38 -4.30
C ALA A 37 -11.07 -12.86 -4.37
N ALA A 38 -10.16 -13.82 -4.17
CA ALA A 38 -10.51 -15.23 -4.12
C ALA A 38 -11.21 -15.63 -2.80
N GLU A 39 -10.77 -15.07 -1.67
CA GLU A 39 -11.36 -15.29 -0.35
C GLU A 39 -12.76 -14.68 -0.24
N LEU A 40 -12.96 -13.48 -0.81
CA LEU A 40 -14.15 -12.65 -0.69
C LEU A 40 -14.97 -12.59 -1.99
N LYS A 41 -14.86 -13.62 -2.84
CA LYS A 41 -15.52 -13.67 -4.15
C LYS A 41 -17.02 -13.39 -4.12
N ASP A 42 -17.68 -13.69 -3.00
CA ASP A 42 -19.12 -13.53 -2.77
C ASP A 42 -19.43 -12.42 -1.73
N ASP A 43 -18.42 -11.66 -1.30
CA ASP A 43 -18.49 -10.63 -0.26
C ASP A 43 -17.73 -9.37 -0.70
N ASP A 44 -18.29 -8.70 -1.73
CA ASP A 44 -17.71 -7.46 -2.28
C ASP A 44 -17.70 -6.33 -1.24
N GLU A 45 -18.67 -6.29 -0.32
CA GLU A 45 -18.72 -5.30 0.75
C GLU A 45 -17.48 -5.41 1.64
N GLN A 46 -17.16 -6.63 2.12
CA GLN A 46 -15.95 -6.85 2.90
C GLN A 46 -14.67 -6.61 2.09
N PHE A 47 -14.68 -6.87 0.78
CA PHE A 47 -13.54 -6.58 -0.08
C PHE A 47 -13.29 -5.06 -0.18
N GLN A 48 -14.34 -4.28 -0.44
CA GLN A 48 -14.26 -2.82 -0.49
C GLN A 48 -13.91 -2.21 0.88
N GLU A 49 -14.40 -2.76 1.98
CA GLU A 49 -14.02 -2.34 3.33
C GLU A 49 -12.51 -2.52 3.56
N ARG A 50 -11.95 -3.69 3.20
CA ARG A 50 -10.50 -3.94 3.31
C ARG A 50 -9.69 -2.99 2.44
N LEU A 51 -10.13 -2.71 1.21
CA LEU A 51 -9.46 -1.75 0.32
C LEU A 51 -9.51 -0.33 0.89
N SER A 52 -10.65 0.07 1.45
CA SER A 52 -10.84 1.41 2.01
C SER A 52 -9.95 1.63 3.22
N GLY A 53 -9.92 0.68 4.16
CA GLY A 53 -9.01 0.74 5.31
C GLY A 53 -7.53 0.79 4.91
N LEU A 54 -7.15 0.05 3.86
CA LEU A 54 -5.78 0.10 3.34
C LEU A 54 -5.46 1.44 2.64
N ALA A 55 -6.41 1.99 1.87
CA ALA A 55 -6.26 3.30 1.22
C ALA A 55 -6.11 4.43 2.24
N GLU A 56 -6.88 4.41 3.33
CA GLU A 56 -6.79 5.37 4.43
C GLU A 56 -5.41 5.31 5.10
N GLN A 57 -4.95 4.11 5.45
CA GLN A 57 -3.61 3.91 6.03
C GLN A 57 -2.50 4.43 5.12
N MET A 58 -2.61 4.19 3.81
CA MET A 58 -1.62 4.67 2.84
C MET A 58 -1.68 6.18 2.64
N THR A 59 -2.87 6.77 2.64
CA THR A 59 -3.04 8.22 2.53
C THR A 59 -2.39 8.92 3.72
N MET A 60 -2.70 8.48 4.94
CA MET A 60 -2.12 9.04 6.17
C MET A 60 -0.60 8.89 6.20
N GLY A 61 -0.07 7.71 5.86
CA GLY A 61 1.39 7.51 5.81
C GLY A 61 2.09 8.37 4.75
N ILE A 62 1.45 8.63 3.61
CA ILE A 62 1.98 9.53 2.57
C ILE A 62 2.00 10.98 3.04
N GLU A 63 0.96 11.44 3.74
CA GLU A 63 0.91 12.78 4.34
C GLU A 63 2.05 12.97 5.35
N GLU A 64 2.24 12.03 6.28
CA GLU A 64 3.36 12.03 7.23
C GLU A 64 4.73 12.05 6.52
N MET A 65 4.88 11.33 5.40
CA MET A 65 6.11 11.34 4.62
C MET A 65 6.38 12.66 3.92
N HIS A 66 5.34 13.33 3.41
CA HIS A 66 5.48 14.65 2.82
C HIS A 66 5.98 15.67 3.87
N GLU A 67 5.43 15.64 5.07
CA GLU A 67 5.91 16.46 6.20
C GLU A 67 7.36 16.12 6.54
N GLY A 68 7.69 14.84 6.69
CA GLY A 68 9.07 14.39 6.97
C GLY A 68 10.07 14.79 5.88
N ILE A 69 9.67 14.83 4.60
CA ILE A 69 10.52 15.29 3.49
C ILE A 69 10.74 16.80 3.56
N ALA A 70 9.73 17.58 3.94
CA ALA A 70 9.83 19.03 4.08
C ALA A 70 10.84 19.41 5.19
N GLU A 71 10.87 18.65 6.28
CA GLU A 71 11.77 18.86 7.42
C GLU A 71 13.16 18.22 7.27
N ALA A 72 13.31 17.27 6.35
CA ALA A 72 14.58 16.57 6.16
C ALA A 72 15.70 17.46 5.60
N SER A 73 16.94 17.13 5.96
CA SER A 73 18.13 17.69 5.29
C SER A 73 18.20 17.25 3.82
N ASP A 74 18.87 18.03 2.98
CA ASP A 74 19.00 17.72 1.54
C ASP A 74 19.67 16.37 1.26
N LYS A 75 20.50 15.87 2.18
CA LYS A 75 21.11 14.53 2.08
C LYS A 75 20.11 13.39 2.33
N GLY A 76 19.08 13.62 3.12
CA GLY A 76 18.05 12.62 3.46
C GLY A 76 16.87 12.57 2.49
N LYS A 77 16.56 13.70 1.82
CA LYS A 77 15.42 13.83 0.90
C LYS A 77 15.37 12.77 -0.22
N PRO A 78 16.48 12.38 -0.89
CA PRO A 78 16.41 11.39 -1.97
C PRO A 78 15.87 10.03 -1.51
N THR A 79 16.30 9.55 -0.34
CA THR A 79 15.84 8.27 0.21
C THR A 79 14.36 8.33 0.59
N LEU A 80 13.93 9.42 1.24
CA LEU A 80 12.54 9.62 1.63
C LEU A 80 11.61 9.73 0.41
N ARG A 81 12.03 10.44 -0.64
CA ARG A 81 11.28 10.51 -1.91
C ARG A 81 11.11 9.16 -2.58
N ARG A 82 12.13 8.29 -2.51
CA ARG A 82 12.02 6.93 -3.04
C ARG A 82 11.00 6.11 -2.25
N ILE A 83 11.04 6.20 -0.91
CA ILE A 83 10.06 5.51 -0.05
C ILE A 83 8.65 6.02 -0.33
N LEU A 84 8.48 7.35 -0.45
CA LEU A 84 7.22 7.98 -0.83
C LEU A 84 6.68 7.43 -2.16
N ALA A 85 7.52 7.37 -3.21
CA ALA A 85 7.11 6.83 -4.50
C ALA A 85 6.63 5.37 -4.42
N THR A 86 7.24 4.55 -3.54
CA THR A 86 6.77 3.18 -3.27
C THR A 86 5.37 3.17 -2.65
N HIS A 87 5.09 4.06 -1.69
CA HIS A 87 3.78 4.17 -1.06
C HIS A 87 2.71 4.70 -2.03
N GLU A 88 3.05 5.70 -2.83
CA GLU A 88 2.16 6.26 -3.85
C GLU A 88 1.75 5.21 -4.88
N ALA A 89 2.68 4.39 -5.36
CA ALA A 89 2.36 3.32 -6.31
C ALA A 89 1.44 2.24 -5.70
N VAL A 90 1.58 1.95 -4.41
CA VAL A 90 0.67 1.04 -3.70
C VAL A 90 -0.72 1.67 -3.55
N LEU A 91 -0.80 2.95 -3.16
CA LEU A 91 -2.08 3.67 -3.09
C LEU A 91 -2.79 3.75 -4.45
N GLU A 92 -2.05 3.99 -5.53
CA GLU A 92 -2.59 3.96 -6.89
C GLU A 92 -3.16 2.58 -7.24
N GLY A 93 -2.43 1.50 -6.90
CA GLY A 93 -2.92 0.14 -7.10
C GLY A 93 -4.20 -0.18 -6.32
N ILE A 94 -4.33 0.33 -5.09
CA ILE A 94 -5.53 0.18 -4.27
C ILE A 94 -6.71 0.92 -4.90
N ARG A 95 -6.51 2.18 -5.31
CA ARG A 95 -7.54 2.99 -5.97
C ARG A 95 -8.05 2.34 -7.25
N LYS A 96 -7.15 1.78 -8.07
CA LYS A 96 -7.53 0.99 -9.26
C LYS A 96 -8.38 -0.22 -8.89
N ALA A 97 -8.06 -0.91 -7.80
CA ALA A 97 -8.84 -2.06 -7.32
C ALA A 97 -10.22 -1.66 -6.78
N GLN A 98 -10.38 -0.43 -6.27
CA GLN A 98 -11.67 0.16 -5.87
C GLN A 98 -12.51 0.64 -7.08
N GLY A 99 -11.98 0.57 -8.30
CA GLY A 99 -12.64 1.08 -9.50
C GLY A 99 -12.52 2.59 -9.72
N ALA A 100 -11.63 3.27 -8.99
CA ALA A 100 -11.28 4.66 -9.28
C ALA A 100 -10.36 4.69 -10.52
N ALA A 101 -10.87 5.26 -11.61
CA ALA A 101 -10.15 5.50 -12.86
C ALA A 101 -9.47 6.88 -12.84
#